data_AF-A0A9D2LSD0-F1
#
_entry.id   AF-A0A9D2LSD0-F1
#
_cell.length_a   1.000
_cell.length_b   1.000
_cell.length_c   1.000
_cell.angle_alpha   90.00
_cell.angle_beta   90.00
_cell.angle_gamma   90.00
#
_symmetry.space_group_name_H-M   'P 1'
#
loop_
_entity.id
_entity.type
_entity.pdbx_description
1 polymer ?
#
loop_
_entity_poly.entity_id
_entity_poly.type
_entity_poly.pdbx_seq_one_letter_code
_entity_poly.pdbx_strand_id
1 'polypeptide(L)'
;MPKKNRDFLPFLIGLCVFILILFLLIAGGIGYYVTYHGYSGISAFQYSLADIAALRFHVSLEYKNYYIIAVAVYALCVLAFYTENGRYAHDADGIEAGSSKWNENLKIYNKRFTEPLGKPTNEGMDNTILSRNISLSLNDRKTNRNNNVIVLGPSGSGKSRYVLKPNALQANCSCVINDPSGEIYRSTAKFLRSQGYEIKVFNLINMRYSIFYNPFVYIRDDAGIGILIDTLIQNTTPGDQVSKGDPFWESATCSQVVKSLRTGTIIS
;
A
#
# COMPACT_ATOMS: atom_id res chain seq x y z
N MET A 1 -6.68 -11.49 23.28
CA MET A 1 -6.36 -12.06 21.96
C MET A 1 -7.02 -13.43 21.89
N PRO A 2 -8.03 -13.69 21.05
CA PRO A 2 -8.41 -15.07 20.80
C PRO A 2 -7.22 -15.73 20.09
N LYS A 3 -6.68 -16.79 20.68
CA LYS A 3 -5.68 -17.64 20.04
C LYS A 3 -6.27 -18.04 18.69
N LYS A 4 -5.60 -17.68 17.59
CA LYS A 4 -5.90 -18.26 16.27
C LYS A 4 -5.95 -19.78 16.48
N ASN A 5 -7.15 -20.36 16.34
CA ASN A 5 -7.49 -21.72 16.74
C ASN A 5 -6.59 -22.75 16.03
N ARG A 6 -5.42 -23.02 16.62
CA ARG A 6 -4.52 -24.10 16.20
C ARG A 6 -5.17 -25.48 16.38
N ASP A 7 -6.23 -25.54 17.17
CA ASP A 7 -7.00 -26.75 17.47
C ASP A 7 -7.97 -27.14 16.33
N PHE A 8 -8.29 -26.24 15.40
CA PHE A 8 -9.19 -26.51 14.28
C PHE A 8 -8.48 -27.06 13.02
N LEU A 9 -7.17 -26.82 12.92
CA LEU A 9 -6.34 -27.29 11.80
C LEU A 9 -6.30 -28.82 11.65
N PRO A 10 -6.12 -29.63 12.72
CA PRO A 10 -6.13 -31.09 12.58
C PRO A 10 -7.51 -31.63 12.17
N PHE A 11 -8.60 -30.98 12.61
CA PHE A 11 -9.96 -31.32 12.19
C PHE A 11 -10.18 -31.06 10.70
N LEU A 12 -9.72 -29.90 10.21
CA LEU A 12 -9.81 -29.54 8.79
C LEU A 12 -8.99 -30.50 7.91
N ILE A 13 -7.79 -30.86 8.34
CA ILE A 13 -6.94 -31.85 7.64
C ILE A 13 -7.65 -33.22 7.59
N GLY A 14 -8.24 -33.65 8.71
CA GLY A 14 -9.02 -34.89 8.77
C GLY A 14 -10.21 -34.89 7.80
N LEU A 15 -10.93 -33.78 7.72
CA LEU A 15 -12.05 -33.60 6.78
C LEU A 15 -11.58 -33.65 5.32
N CYS A 16 -10.48 -32.98 4.98
CA CYS A 16 -9.90 -33.01 3.64
C CYS A 16 -9.48 -34.42 3.22
N VAL A 17 -8.86 -35.19 4.12
CA VAL A 17 -8.46 -36.59 3.87
C VAL A 17 -9.69 -37.47 3.69
N PHE A 18 -10.73 -37.29 4.52
CA PHE A 18 -11.99 -38.03 4.39
C PHE A 18 -12.67 -37.77 3.03
N ILE A 19 -12.73 -36.51 2.59
CA ILE A 19 -13.30 -36.14 1.28
C ILE A 19 -12.47 -36.74 0.13
N LEU A 20 -11.14 -36.78 0.25
CA LEU A 20 -10.28 -37.41 -0.75
C LEU A 20 -10.55 -38.92 -0.86
N ILE A 21 -10.69 -39.61 0.27
CA ILE A 21 -11.03 -41.04 0.30
C ILE A 21 -12.38 -41.28 -0.39
N LEU A 22 -13.38 -40.43 -0.12
CA LEU A 22 -14.68 -40.53 -0.78
C LEU A 22 -14.58 -40.33 -2.30
N PHE A 23 -13.80 -39.36 -2.77
CA PHE A 23 -13.53 -39.14 -4.20
C PHE A 23 -12.90 -40.37 -4.87
N LEU A 24 -11.96 -41.03 -4.19
CA LEU A 24 -11.32 -42.24 -4.70
C LEU A 24 -12.31 -43.42 -4.76
N LEU A 25 -13.16 -43.59 -3.73
CA LEU A 25 -14.18 -44.65 -3.73
C LEU A 25 -15.21 -44.46 -4.85
N ILE A 26 -15.65 -43.22 -5.09
CA ILE A 26 -16.51 -42.87 -6.22
C ILE A 26 -15.82 -43.19 -7.55
N ALA A 27 -14.55 -42.82 -7.69
CA ALA A 27 -13.79 -43.08 -8.92
C ALA A 27 -13.64 -44.58 -9.21
N GLY A 28 -13.44 -45.40 -8.17
CA GLY A 28 -13.39 -46.85 -8.28
C GLY A 28 -14.71 -47.47 -8.74
N GLY A 29 -15.84 -47.01 -8.19
CA GLY A 29 -17.16 -47.46 -8.61
C GLY A 29 -17.51 -47.03 -10.04
N ILE A 30 -17.19 -45.80 -10.45
CA ILE A 30 -17.32 -45.35 -11.84
C ILE A 30 -16.50 -46.26 -12.76
N GLY A 31 -15.24 -46.52 -12.41
CA GLY A 31 -14.35 -47.39 -13.19
C GLY A 31 -14.93 -48.79 -13.37
N TYR A 32 -15.47 -49.39 -12.30
CA TYR A 32 -16.14 -50.69 -12.35
C TYR A 32 -17.34 -50.69 -13.30
N TYR A 33 -18.26 -49.75 -13.17
CA TYR A 33 -19.48 -49.72 -13.96
C TYR A 33 -19.27 -49.35 -15.44
N VAL A 34 -18.31 -48.48 -15.73
CA VAL A 34 -17.97 -48.16 -17.13
C VAL A 34 -17.26 -49.35 -17.79
N THR A 35 -16.36 -50.01 -17.09
CA THR A 35 -15.52 -51.09 -17.66
C THR A 35 -16.28 -52.41 -17.79
N TYR A 36 -17.06 -52.80 -16.79
CA TYR A 36 -17.70 -54.13 -16.73
C TYR A 36 -19.17 -54.10 -17.16
N HIS A 37 -19.87 -52.98 -17.02
CA HIS A 37 -21.29 -52.86 -17.34
C HIS A 37 -21.59 -51.95 -18.54
N GLY A 38 -20.58 -51.28 -19.11
CA GLY A 38 -20.73 -50.43 -20.29
C GLY A 38 -21.62 -49.21 -20.08
N TYR A 39 -21.80 -48.79 -18.82
CA TYR A 39 -22.63 -47.64 -18.48
C TYR A 39 -21.98 -46.32 -18.92
N SER A 40 -22.82 -45.34 -19.23
CA SER A 40 -22.35 -43.98 -19.48
C SER A 40 -21.80 -43.38 -18.19
N GLY A 41 -20.91 -42.38 -18.29
CA GLY A 41 -20.25 -41.81 -17.12
C GLY A 41 -21.22 -41.29 -16.04
N ILE A 42 -22.41 -40.82 -16.44
CA ILE A 42 -23.43 -40.30 -15.52
C ILE A 42 -24.15 -41.44 -14.80
N SER A 43 -24.56 -42.50 -15.52
CA SER A 43 -25.23 -43.64 -14.86
C SER A 43 -24.25 -44.42 -13.98
N ALA A 44 -23.00 -44.59 -14.42
CA ALA A 44 -21.94 -45.16 -13.60
C ALA A 44 -21.68 -44.38 -12.30
N PHE A 45 -21.76 -43.05 -12.33
CA PHE A 45 -21.69 -42.22 -11.14
C PHE A 45 -22.88 -42.43 -10.19
N GLN A 46 -24.10 -42.48 -10.71
CA GLN A 46 -25.29 -42.73 -9.90
C GLN A 46 -25.24 -44.10 -9.19
N TYR A 47 -24.85 -45.16 -9.90
CA TYR A 47 -24.69 -46.48 -9.29
C TYR A 47 -23.51 -46.53 -8.31
N SER A 48 -22.41 -45.84 -8.61
CA SER A 48 -21.29 -45.72 -7.68
C SER A 48 -21.68 -45.03 -6.37
N LEU A 49 -22.55 -44.02 -6.40
CA LEU A 49 -23.06 -43.39 -5.18
C LEU A 49 -23.95 -44.35 -4.38
N ALA A 50 -24.78 -45.14 -5.05
CA ALA A 50 -25.62 -46.15 -4.41
C ALA A 50 -24.79 -47.25 -3.74
N ASP A 51 -23.71 -47.70 -4.39
CA ASP A 51 -22.79 -48.69 -3.82
C ASP A 51 -22.04 -48.16 -2.61
N ILE A 52 -21.62 -46.90 -2.61
CA ILE A 52 -20.99 -46.26 -1.43
C ILE A 52 -21.97 -46.20 -0.26
N ALA A 53 -23.23 -45.85 -0.51
CA ALA A 53 -24.28 -45.85 0.52
C ALA A 53 -24.56 -47.26 1.06
N ALA A 54 -24.39 -48.29 0.23
CA ALA A 54 -24.52 -49.70 0.60
C ALA A 54 -23.22 -50.33 1.14
N LEU A 55 -22.16 -49.55 1.38
CA LEU A 55 -20.83 -50.01 1.82
C LEU A 55 -20.19 -51.06 0.90
N ARG A 56 -20.43 -50.94 -0.41
CA ARG A 56 -19.82 -51.76 -1.46
C ARG A 56 -18.71 -50.97 -2.15
N PHE A 57 -17.48 -51.48 -2.09
CA PHE A 57 -16.31 -50.77 -2.58
C PHE A 57 -15.60 -51.55 -3.68
N HIS A 58 -15.40 -50.88 -4.81
CA HIS A 58 -14.71 -51.43 -5.97
C HIS A 58 -13.31 -50.82 -6.05
N VAL A 59 -12.31 -51.50 -5.48
CA VAL A 59 -10.92 -51.05 -5.45
C VAL A 59 -10.08 -52.00 -6.29
N SER A 60 -9.66 -51.55 -7.48
CA SER A 60 -8.79 -52.32 -8.38
C SER A 60 -7.86 -51.39 -9.17
N LEU A 61 -6.65 -51.84 -9.43
CA LEU A 61 -5.65 -51.11 -10.22
C LEU A 61 -6.03 -50.97 -11.71
N GLU A 62 -7.01 -51.75 -12.17
CA GLU A 62 -7.54 -51.66 -13.54
C GLU A 62 -8.17 -50.29 -13.83
N TYR A 63 -8.68 -49.60 -12.81
CA TYR A 63 -9.36 -48.30 -12.94
C TYR A 63 -8.43 -47.09 -12.72
N LYS A 64 -7.10 -47.27 -12.82
CA LYS A 64 -6.08 -46.22 -12.54
C LYS A 64 -6.38 -44.85 -13.15
N ASN A 65 -6.92 -44.80 -14.36
CA ASN A 65 -7.22 -43.56 -15.06
C ASN A 65 -8.31 -42.74 -14.34
N TYR A 66 -9.33 -43.40 -13.77
CA TYR A 66 -10.39 -42.74 -13.03
C TYR A 66 -9.89 -42.16 -11.70
N TYR A 67 -9.00 -42.88 -11.00
CA TYR A 67 -8.37 -42.36 -9.79
C TYR A 67 -7.48 -41.13 -10.08
N ILE A 68 -6.72 -41.13 -11.18
CA ILE A 68 -5.90 -39.97 -11.58
C ILE A 68 -6.78 -38.75 -11.85
N ILE A 69 -7.90 -38.92 -12.57
CA ILE A 69 -8.86 -37.85 -12.85
C ILE A 69 -9.47 -37.33 -11.53
N ALA A 70 -9.86 -38.21 -10.62
CA ALA A 70 -10.42 -37.82 -9.33
C ALA A 70 -9.43 -37.02 -8.47
N VAL A 71 -8.16 -37.42 -8.43
CA VAL A 71 -7.10 -36.67 -7.72
C VAL A 71 -6.87 -35.31 -8.37
N ALA A 72 -6.88 -35.22 -9.71
CA ALA A 72 -6.72 -33.95 -10.42
C ALA A 72 -7.88 -32.98 -10.14
N VAL A 73 -9.13 -33.47 -10.15
CA VAL A 73 -10.31 -32.66 -9.80
C VAL A 73 -10.25 -32.21 -8.34
N TYR A 74 -9.90 -33.11 -7.42
CA TYR A 74 -9.73 -32.76 -6.01
C TYR A 74 -8.66 -31.67 -5.82
N ALA A 75 -7.52 -31.79 -6.50
CA ALA A 75 -6.45 -30.78 -6.44
C ALA A 75 -6.91 -29.41 -6.97
N LEU A 76 -7.69 -29.38 -8.05
CA LEU A 76 -8.29 -28.14 -8.58
C LEU A 76 -9.29 -27.52 -7.59
N CYS A 77 -10.16 -28.32 -6.96
CA CYS A 77 -11.09 -27.83 -5.95
C CYS A 77 -10.37 -27.24 -4.74
N VAL A 78 -9.31 -27.90 -4.26
CA VAL A 78 -8.47 -27.40 -3.17
C VAL A 78 -7.79 -26.08 -3.58
N LEU A 79 -7.22 -26.01 -4.78
CA LEU A 79 -6.61 -24.78 -5.29
C LEU A 79 -7.63 -23.63 -5.36
N ALA A 80 -8.82 -23.88 -5.90
CA ALA A 80 -9.89 -22.89 -5.98
C ALA A 80 -10.27 -22.36 -4.59
N PHE A 81 -10.45 -23.25 -3.61
CA PHE A 81 -10.74 -22.88 -2.23
C PHE A 81 -9.62 -22.03 -1.58
N TYR A 82 -8.35 -22.38 -1.84
CA TYR A 82 -7.22 -21.57 -1.37
C TYR A 82 -7.19 -20.19 -2.03
N THR A 83 -7.49 -20.08 -3.33
CA THR A 83 -7.52 -18.81 -4.03
C THR A 83 -8.67 -17.91 -3.59
N GLU A 84 -9.85 -18.47 -3.31
CA GLU A 84 -10.98 -17.70 -2.77
C GLU A 84 -10.69 -17.18 -1.36
N ASN A 85 -10.15 -17.99 -0.46
CA ASN A 85 -9.76 -17.54 0.88
C ASN A 85 -8.65 -16.48 0.85
N GLY A 86 -7.75 -16.54 -0.14
CA GLY A 86 -6.72 -15.51 -0.34
C GLY A 86 -7.30 -14.16 -0.76
N ARG A 87 -8.47 -14.14 -1.40
CA ARG A 87 -9.13 -12.92 -1.89
C ARG A 87 -9.66 -12.04 -0.75
N TYR A 88 -10.14 -12.67 0.33
CA TYR A 88 -10.67 -11.99 1.52
C TYR A 88 -9.61 -11.66 2.57
N ALA A 89 -8.32 -11.94 2.30
CA ALA A 89 -7.23 -11.65 3.24
C ALA A 89 -7.05 -10.14 3.51
N HIS A 90 -7.58 -9.28 2.64
CA HIS A 90 -7.55 -7.82 2.80
C HIS A 90 -8.72 -7.29 3.63
N ASP A 91 -9.74 -8.09 3.92
CA ASP A 91 -11.00 -7.61 4.51
C ASP A 91 -10.91 -7.39 6.03
N ALA A 92 -9.71 -7.54 6.61
CA ALA A 92 -9.44 -7.32 8.04
C ALA A 92 -10.45 -8.03 8.98
N ASP A 93 -10.97 -9.17 8.54
CA ASP A 93 -11.96 -10.00 9.23
C ASP A 93 -11.47 -10.34 10.66
N GLY A 94 -12.32 -10.06 11.65
CA GLY A 94 -12.03 -10.18 13.08
C GLY A 94 -11.19 -9.04 13.68
N ILE A 95 -10.87 -7.99 12.93
CA ILE A 95 -10.14 -6.80 13.38
C ILE A 95 -10.90 -5.50 12.99
N GLU A 96 -12.22 -5.59 12.77
CA GLU A 96 -13.08 -4.51 12.32
C GLU A 96 -13.14 -3.36 13.33
N ALA A 97 -13.01 -3.68 14.62
CA ALA A 97 -12.93 -2.69 15.70
C ALA A 97 -11.59 -1.93 15.75
N GLY A 98 -10.64 -2.26 14.87
CA GLY A 98 -9.33 -1.63 14.77
C GLY A 98 -8.19 -2.54 15.24
N SER A 99 -7.07 -2.47 14.51
CA SER A 99 -5.85 -3.24 14.80
C SER A 99 -4.85 -2.49 15.69
N SER A 100 -5.21 -1.28 16.15
CA SER A 100 -4.31 -0.41 16.90
C SER A 100 -3.95 -1.04 18.24
N LYS A 101 -2.65 -1.02 18.55
CA LYS A 101 -2.12 -1.52 19.82
C LYS A 101 -1.04 -0.57 20.29
N TRP A 102 -1.03 -0.31 21.59
CA TRP A 102 0.06 0.39 22.24
C TRP A 102 1.33 -0.45 22.12
N ASN A 103 2.44 0.23 21.85
CA ASN A 103 3.71 -0.45 21.74
C ASN A 103 4.40 -0.48 23.10
N GLU A 104 4.36 -1.63 23.76
CA GLU A 104 4.91 -1.81 25.11
C GLU A 104 6.44 -1.92 25.12
N ASN A 105 7.05 -2.32 23.99
CA ASN A 105 8.48 -2.57 23.89
C ASN A 105 9.14 -1.73 22.79
N LEU A 106 9.67 -0.58 23.20
CA LEU A 106 10.37 0.36 22.30
C LEU A 106 11.60 -0.25 21.62
N LYS A 107 12.27 -1.25 22.23
CA LYS A 107 13.42 -1.91 21.60
C LYS A 107 13.00 -2.74 20.39
N ILE A 108 11.84 -3.42 20.47
CA ILE A 108 11.27 -4.17 19.35
C ILE A 108 10.83 -3.22 18.24
N TYR A 109 10.23 -2.08 18.60
CA TYR A 109 9.91 -1.02 17.64
C TYR A 109 11.16 -0.55 16.89
N ASN A 110 12.20 -0.12 17.63
CA ASN A 110 13.41 0.42 17.03
C ASN A 110 14.13 -0.60 16.15
N LYS A 111 14.16 -1.87 16.58
CA LYS A 111 14.69 -2.98 15.78
C LYS A 111 14.03 -3.12 14.41
N ARG A 112 12.74 -2.79 14.31
CA ARG A 112 11.94 -3.03 13.10
C ARG A 112 11.79 -1.80 12.22
N PHE A 113 11.76 -0.61 12.81
CA PHE A 113 11.36 0.62 12.10
C PHE A 113 12.39 1.73 12.12
N THR A 114 13.49 1.57 12.86
CA THR A 114 14.51 2.60 13.04
C THR A 114 15.86 2.13 12.51
N GLU A 115 16.60 3.02 11.87
CA GLU A 115 17.98 2.76 11.46
C GLU A 115 18.94 2.89 12.65
N PRO A 116 19.96 2.01 12.78
CA PRO A 116 20.24 0.87 11.92
C PRO A 116 19.24 -0.29 12.12
N LEU A 117 18.63 -0.75 11.02
CA LEU A 117 17.61 -1.80 11.06
C LEU A 117 18.17 -3.09 11.67
N GLY A 118 17.35 -3.75 12.49
CA GLY A 118 17.74 -4.97 13.19
C GLY A 118 18.45 -4.74 14.53
N LYS A 119 18.78 -3.49 14.90
CA LYS A 119 19.34 -3.16 16.22
C LYS A 119 18.31 -2.47 17.13
N PRO A 120 18.34 -2.70 18.45
CA PRO A 120 17.40 -2.08 19.40
C PRO A 120 17.76 -0.62 19.73
N THR A 121 18.28 0.14 18.77
CA THR A 121 18.84 1.49 18.92
C THR A 121 18.20 2.45 17.92
N ASN A 122 18.16 3.74 18.25
CA ASN A 122 17.67 4.81 17.38
C ASN A 122 18.76 5.82 16.98
N GLU A 123 20.02 5.38 16.98
CA GLU A 123 21.20 6.24 16.78
C GLU A 123 21.56 6.46 15.31
N GLY A 124 20.85 5.83 14.37
CA GLY A 124 21.10 6.02 12.94
C GLY A 124 20.79 7.45 12.49
N MET A 125 21.59 7.96 11.57
CA MET A 125 21.40 9.30 10.99
C MET A 125 20.18 9.38 10.07
N ASP A 126 19.84 8.28 9.37
CA ASP A 126 18.76 8.23 8.37
C ASP A 126 17.37 7.96 8.97
N ASN A 127 17.03 8.72 10.02
CA ASN A 127 15.76 8.63 10.71
C ASN A 127 15.09 10.00 10.86
N THR A 128 13.76 10.02 10.78
CA THR A 128 12.91 11.10 11.27
C THR A 128 12.78 10.98 12.78
N ILE A 129 13.14 12.03 13.52
CA ILE A 129 12.98 12.10 14.98
C ILE A 129 11.51 12.39 15.32
N LEU A 130 10.89 11.46 16.06
CA LEU A 130 9.52 11.61 16.57
C LEU A 130 9.51 11.90 18.08
N SER A 131 10.39 11.25 18.84
CA SER A 131 10.65 11.52 20.25
C SER A 131 12.08 11.12 20.63
N ARG A 132 12.45 11.26 21.90
CA ARG A 132 13.79 10.85 22.39
C ARG A 132 14.12 9.37 22.12
N ASN A 133 13.12 8.49 22.21
CA ASN A 133 13.33 7.04 22.13
C ASN A 133 12.71 6.41 20.88
N ILE A 134 12.03 7.20 20.05
CA ILE A 134 11.28 6.75 18.89
C ILE A 134 11.69 7.60 17.71
N SER A 135 12.13 6.93 16.65
CA SER A 135 12.46 7.54 15.38
C SER A 135 11.95 6.61 14.28
N LEU A 136 11.78 7.12 13.07
CA LEU A 136 11.29 6.34 11.93
C LEU A 136 12.30 6.42 10.79
N SER A 137 12.71 5.28 10.25
CA SER A 137 13.64 5.25 9.12
C SER A 137 13.09 6.00 7.92
N LEU A 138 13.95 6.76 7.25
CA LEU A 138 13.62 7.40 5.97
C LEU A 138 13.42 6.38 4.83
N ASN A 139 13.82 5.12 5.03
CA ASN A 139 13.67 4.04 4.06
C ASN A 139 12.32 3.32 4.23
N ASP A 140 11.32 3.80 3.51
CA ASP A 140 9.96 3.25 3.44
C ASP A 140 9.94 1.81 2.92
N ARG A 141 10.77 1.46 1.93
CA ARG A 141 10.84 0.11 1.34
C ARG A 141 11.27 -0.95 2.34
N LYS A 142 12.21 -0.61 3.23
CA LYS A 142 12.67 -1.56 4.25
C LYS A 142 11.70 -1.69 5.42
N THR A 143 11.05 -0.60 5.81
CA THR A 143 10.10 -0.59 6.93
C THR A 143 8.69 -1.01 6.54
N ASN A 144 8.35 -0.97 5.25
CA ASN A 144 7.00 -1.12 4.71
C ASN A 144 6.00 -0.18 5.41
N ARG A 145 6.42 1.06 5.69
CA ARG A 145 5.62 2.09 6.37
C ARG A 145 5.64 3.39 5.58
N ASN A 146 4.52 4.11 5.66
CA ASN A 146 4.44 5.48 5.18
C ASN A 146 5.17 6.42 6.15
N ASN A 147 6.01 7.29 5.62
CA ASN A 147 6.81 8.26 6.36
C ASN A 147 6.13 9.62 6.54
N ASN A 148 4.87 9.77 6.08
CA ASN A 148 4.08 10.97 6.31
C ASN A 148 3.71 11.10 7.78
N VAL A 149 4.04 12.25 8.37
CA VAL A 149 3.77 12.57 9.79
C VAL A 149 2.91 13.82 9.88
N ILE A 150 1.80 13.72 10.63
CA ILE A 150 0.95 14.86 10.95
C ILE A 150 1.17 15.21 12.43
N VAL A 151 1.51 16.48 12.68
CA VAL A 151 1.75 16.99 14.04
C VAL A 151 0.60 17.91 14.43
N LEU A 152 -0.23 17.45 15.36
CA LEU A 152 -1.36 18.22 15.88
C LEU A 152 -0.99 18.83 17.24
N GLY A 153 -1.35 20.10 17.43
CA GLY A 153 -1.15 20.79 18.71
C GLY A 153 -1.63 22.23 18.67
N PRO A 154 -1.98 22.82 19.82
CA PRO A 154 -2.49 24.19 19.88
C PRO A 154 -1.42 25.20 19.43
N SER A 155 -1.83 26.45 19.19
CA SER A 155 -0.87 27.54 18.97
C SER A 155 0.06 27.68 20.17
N GLY A 156 1.34 28.00 19.95
CA GLY A 156 2.34 28.11 21.02
C GLY A 156 2.88 26.79 21.60
N SER A 157 2.35 25.62 21.21
CA SER A 157 2.86 24.30 21.66
C SER A 157 4.29 23.97 21.20
N GLY A 158 4.88 24.80 20.35
CA GLY A 158 6.27 24.65 19.91
C GLY A 158 6.48 23.62 18.79
N LYS A 159 5.45 23.29 17.99
CA LYS A 159 5.56 22.37 16.83
C LYS A 159 6.80 22.64 15.96
N SER A 160 7.03 23.91 15.61
CA SER A 160 8.18 24.34 14.82
C SER A 160 9.51 24.11 15.52
N ARG A 161 9.59 24.40 16.83
CA ARG A 161 10.82 24.27 17.64
C ARG A 161 11.14 22.82 18.01
N TYR A 162 10.15 22.01 18.35
CA TYR A 162 10.34 20.66 18.87
C TYR A 162 10.30 19.58 17.79
N VAL A 163 9.61 19.81 16.67
CA VAL A 163 9.53 18.81 15.59
C VAL A 163 10.33 19.24 14.36
N LEU A 164 10.04 20.41 13.78
CA LEU A 164 10.71 20.82 12.54
C LEU A 164 12.22 21.05 12.74
N LYS A 165 12.62 21.85 13.73
CA LYS A 165 14.04 22.22 13.90
C LYS A 165 14.95 21.01 14.15
N PRO A 166 14.65 20.06 15.06
CA PRO A 166 15.51 18.90 15.25
C PRO A 166 15.67 18.07 13.98
N ASN A 167 14.57 17.83 13.25
CA ASN A 167 14.62 17.08 11.99
C ASN A 167 15.40 17.82 10.91
N ALA A 168 15.27 19.15 10.80
CA ALA A 168 16.08 19.94 9.87
C ALA A 168 17.58 19.93 10.25
N LEU A 169 17.89 20.03 11.55
CA LEU A 169 19.27 20.05 12.07
C LEU A 169 19.95 18.67 12.03
N GLN A 170 19.23 17.59 11.76
CA GLN A 170 19.87 16.30 11.47
C GLN A 170 20.65 16.32 10.16
N ALA A 171 20.31 17.21 9.21
CA ALA A 171 21.01 17.36 7.94
C ALA A 171 21.23 16.03 7.19
N ASN A 172 20.22 15.14 7.24
CA ASN A 172 20.26 13.80 6.66
C ASN A 172 19.55 13.70 5.30
N CYS A 173 18.73 14.69 4.93
CA CYS A 173 17.99 14.71 3.68
C CYS A 173 17.83 16.14 3.12
N SER A 174 17.41 16.24 1.87
CA SER A 174 16.98 17.52 1.28
C SER A 174 15.63 17.93 1.85
N CYS A 175 15.51 19.18 2.29
CA CYS A 175 14.28 19.69 2.89
C CYS A 175 13.69 20.86 2.10
N VAL A 176 12.37 20.86 1.96
CA VAL A 176 11.57 22.02 1.52
C VAL A 176 10.68 22.42 2.69
N ILE A 177 10.85 23.65 3.16
CA ILE A 177 10.16 24.14 4.37
C ILE A 177 9.36 25.39 4.00
N ASN A 178 8.05 25.35 4.25
CA ASN A 178 7.21 26.53 4.21
C ASN A 178 7.31 27.29 5.54
N ASP A 179 8.00 28.44 5.53
CA ASP A 179 8.32 29.21 6.73
C ASP A 179 7.75 30.65 6.64
N PRO A 180 6.47 30.86 6.99
CA PRO A 180 5.84 32.17 6.89
C PRO A 180 6.43 33.22 7.85
N SER A 181 7.04 32.82 8.97
CA SER A 181 7.65 33.74 9.95
C SER A 181 9.14 34.00 9.69
N GLY A 182 9.79 33.14 8.91
CA GLY A 182 11.24 33.17 8.69
C GLY A 182 12.04 32.69 9.92
N GLU A 183 11.39 32.16 10.95
CA GLU A 183 12.05 31.74 12.19
C GLU A 183 12.94 30.51 11.96
N ILE A 184 12.48 29.57 11.11
CA ILE A 184 13.25 28.37 10.79
C ILE A 184 14.49 28.76 10.03
N TYR A 185 14.34 29.53 8.94
CA TYR A 185 15.46 29.99 8.13
C TYR A 185 16.53 30.70 8.98
N ARG A 186 16.13 31.68 9.80
CA ARG A 186 17.06 32.45 10.63
C ARG A 186 17.82 31.58 11.64
N SER A 187 17.20 30.51 12.13
CA SER A 187 17.80 29.67 13.17
C SER A 187 18.60 28.47 12.63
N THR A 188 18.28 27.94 11.45
CA THR A 188 18.92 26.72 10.92
C THR A 188 19.84 26.97 9.73
N ALA A 189 19.66 28.04 8.95
CA ALA A 189 20.37 28.22 7.67
C ALA A 189 21.90 28.26 7.81
N LYS A 190 22.42 28.90 8.87
CA LYS A 190 23.88 28.97 9.11
C LYS A 190 24.46 27.57 9.36
N PHE A 191 23.77 26.75 10.14
CA PHE A 191 24.19 25.37 10.42
C PHE A 191 24.12 24.51 9.16
N LEU A 192 23.01 24.56 8.42
CA LEU A 192 22.84 23.77 7.20
C LEU A 192 23.91 24.11 6.15
N ARG A 193 24.23 25.39 5.96
CA ARG A 193 25.35 25.80 5.09
C ARG A 193 26.68 25.20 5.52
N SER A 194 26.95 25.13 6.83
CA SER A 194 28.18 24.51 7.35
C SER A 194 28.23 22.99 7.13
N GLN A 195 27.07 22.34 6.97
CA GLN A 195 26.95 20.93 6.59
C GLN A 195 26.98 20.72 5.06
N GLY A 196 27.27 21.77 4.27
CA GLY A 196 27.38 21.67 2.81
C GLY A 196 26.08 21.85 2.03
N TYR A 197 24.99 22.28 2.67
CA TYR A 197 23.71 22.49 1.98
C TYR A 197 23.70 23.79 1.17
N GLU A 198 23.16 23.71 -0.05
CA GLU A 198 22.77 24.88 -0.83
C GLU A 198 21.42 25.40 -0.33
N ILE A 199 21.41 26.60 0.26
CA ILE A 199 20.18 27.20 0.80
C ILE A 199 19.56 28.14 -0.23
N LYS A 200 18.40 27.75 -0.75
CA LYS A 200 17.56 28.53 -1.66
C LYS A 200 16.35 29.07 -0.90
N VAL A 201 16.10 30.38 -1.02
CA VAL A 201 14.98 31.06 -0.35
C VAL A 201 14.03 31.60 -1.40
N PHE A 202 12.77 31.16 -1.38
CA PHE A 202 11.73 31.74 -2.21
C PHE A 202 10.90 32.71 -1.37
N ASN A 203 11.17 34.00 -1.54
CA ASN A 203 10.52 35.09 -0.79
C ASN A 203 9.60 35.88 -1.72
N LEU A 204 8.30 35.87 -1.42
CA LEU A 204 7.27 36.57 -2.18
C LEU A 204 7.11 38.04 -1.80
N ILE A 205 7.66 38.48 -0.65
CA ILE A 205 7.54 39.85 -0.16
C ILE A 205 8.75 40.67 -0.60
N ASN A 206 9.95 40.14 -0.41
CA ASN A 206 11.19 40.83 -0.76
C ASN A 206 11.97 40.03 -1.81
N MET A 207 11.71 40.38 -3.08
CA MET A 207 12.31 39.73 -4.24
C MET A 207 13.84 39.85 -4.28
N ARG A 208 14.44 40.88 -3.67
CA ARG A 208 15.91 41.04 -3.61
C ARG A 208 16.59 39.89 -2.87
N TYR A 209 15.89 39.24 -1.93
CA TYR A 209 16.38 38.11 -1.16
C TYR A 209 15.80 36.77 -1.61
N SER A 210 15.06 36.76 -2.74
CA SER A 210 14.43 35.57 -3.29
C SER A 210 15.31 34.95 -4.38
N ILE A 211 15.20 33.64 -4.54
CA ILE A 211 15.57 32.97 -5.80
C ILE A 211 14.54 33.41 -6.83
N PHE A 212 15.00 34.05 -7.91
CA PHE A 212 14.13 34.45 -9.01
C PHE A 212 13.61 33.20 -9.74
N TYR A 213 12.53 32.63 -9.21
CA TYR A 213 11.90 31.43 -9.73
C TYR A 213 11.05 31.79 -10.95
N ASN A 214 11.35 31.14 -12.08
CA ASN A 214 10.55 31.23 -13.30
C ASN A 214 9.91 29.86 -13.59
N PRO A 215 8.59 29.68 -13.42
CA PRO A 215 7.91 28.42 -13.69
C PRO A 215 7.93 28.03 -15.18
N PHE A 216 8.04 29.00 -16.09
CA PHE A 216 8.03 28.74 -17.54
C PHE A 216 9.24 27.95 -18.02
N VAL A 217 10.38 28.05 -17.31
CA VAL A 217 11.60 27.27 -17.61
C VAL A 217 11.38 25.76 -17.37
N TYR A 218 10.37 25.38 -16.58
CA TYR A 218 10.10 24.00 -16.21
C TYR A 218 9.03 23.33 -17.08
N ILE A 219 8.42 24.06 -18.02
CA ILE A 219 7.48 23.50 -18.99
C ILE A 219 8.27 22.72 -20.04
N ARG A 220 8.06 21.40 -20.11
CA ARG A 220 8.76 20.51 -21.05
C ARG A 220 7.89 20.09 -22.22
N ASP A 221 6.59 20.08 -22.02
CA ASP A 221 5.59 19.57 -22.94
C ASP A 221 4.26 20.30 -22.73
N ASP A 222 3.30 20.04 -23.63
CA ASP A 222 1.96 20.63 -23.56
C ASP A 222 1.21 20.23 -22.30
N ALA A 223 1.48 19.05 -21.74
CA ALA A 223 0.92 18.63 -20.46
C ALA A 223 1.40 19.51 -19.31
N GLY A 224 2.68 19.91 -19.31
CA GLY A 224 3.24 20.87 -18.36
C GLY A 224 2.57 22.25 -18.41
N ILE A 225 2.13 22.68 -19.59
CA ILE A 225 1.34 23.92 -19.73
C ILE A 225 -0.01 23.76 -19.02
N GLY A 226 -0.70 22.64 -19.23
CA GLY A 226 -1.95 22.33 -18.56
C GLY A 226 -1.80 22.36 -17.03
N ILE A 227 -0.79 21.68 -16.50
CA ILE A 227 -0.50 21.66 -15.05
C ILE A 227 -0.27 23.07 -14.50
N LEU A 228 0.49 23.92 -15.20
CA LEU A 228 0.74 25.29 -14.75
C LEU A 228 -0.57 26.08 -14.67
N ILE A 229 -1.41 25.98 -15.70
CA ILE A 229 -2.67 26.72 -15.76
C ILE A 229 -3.65 26.21 -14.70
N ASP A 230 -3.81 24.89 -14.58
CA ASP A 230 -4.66 24.28 -13.57
C ASP A 230 -4.21 24.69 -12.16
N THR A 231 -2.91 24.69 -11.91
CA THR A 231 -2.33 25.15 -10.64
C THR A 231 -2.66 26.62 -10.39
N LEU A 232 -2.57 27.49 -11.41
CA LEU A 232 -2.89 28.92 -11.26
C LEU A 232 -4.39 29.11 -10.97
N ILE A 233 -5.27 28.49 -11.75
CA ILE A 233 -6.72 28.58 -11.58
C ILE A 233 -7.11 28.10 -10.17
N GLN A 234 -6.69 26.90 -9.78
CA GLN A 234 -7.02 26.32 -8.46
C GLN A 234 -6.55 27.19 -7.29
N ASN A 235 -5.39 27.86 -7.41
CA ASN A 235 -4.89 28.72 -6.34
C ASN A 235 -5.50 30.14 -6.34
N THR A 236 -6.20 30.54 -7.41
CA THR A 236 -6.88 31.85 -7.50
C THR A 236 -8.40 31.78 -7.35
N THR A 237 -9.00 30.60 -7.47
CA THR A 237 -10.43 30.38 -7.23
C THR A 237 -10.68 30.18 -5.72
N PRO A 238 -11.44 31.07 -5.05
CA PRO A 238 -11.76 30.90 -3.63
C PRO A 238 -12.51 29.58 -3.39
N GLY A 239 -12.22 28.88 -2.29
CA GLY A 239 -12.80 27.57 -1.97
C GLY A 239 -14.34 27.53 -1.96
N ASP A 240 -15.00 28.67 -1.68
CA ASP A 240 -16.46 28.81 -1.71
C ASP A 240 -17.05 28.99 -3.12
N GLN A 241 -16.21 29.17 -4.15
CA GLN A 241 -16.62 29.39 -5.55
C GLN A 241 -16.35 28.21 -6.49
N VAL A 242 -15.79 27.10 -5.99
CA VAL A 242 -15.60 25.87 -6.80
C VAL A 242 -16.94 25.36 -7.38
N SER A 243 -18.07 25.72 -6.75
CA SER A 243 -19.42 25.39 -7.23
C SER A 243 -20.12 26.50 -8.03
N LYS A 244 -19.46 27.63 -8.33
CA LYS A 244 -20.08 28.82 -8.99
C LYS A 244 -19.25 29.46 -10.12
N GLY A 245 -18.07 28.95 -10.45
CA GLY A 245 -17.33 29.37 -11.65
C GLY A 245 -17.90 28.73 -12.91
N ASP A 246 -18.20 29.53 -13.94
CA ASP A 246 -18.62 29.02 -15.24
C ASP A 246 -17.43 28.34 -15.95
N PRO A 247 -17.52 27.03 -16.29
CA PRO A 247 -16.45 26.27 -16.95
C PRO A 247 -15.95 26.91 -18.25
N PHE A 248 -16.78 27.76 -18.88
CA PHE A 248 -16.40 28.50 -20.07
C PHE A 248 -15.18 29.41 -19.85
N TRP A 249 -15.13 30.16 -18.75
CA TRP A 249 -14.05 31.12 -18.51
C TRP A 249 -12.73 30.42 -18.16
N GLU A 250 -12.79 29.30 -17.44
CA GLU A 250 -11.63 28.47 -17.16
C GLU A 250 -11.07 27.86 -18.45
N SER A 251 -11.92 27.25 -19.27
CA SER A 251 -11.52 26.67 -20.56
C SER A 251 -11.00 27.72 -21.56
N ALA A 252 -11.62 28.91 -21.60
CA ALA A 252 -11.17 30.00 -22.47
C ALA A 252 -9.81 30.56 -22.03
N THR A 253 -9.60 30.72 -20.72
CA THR A 253 -8.32 31.17 -20.15
C THR A 253 -7.22 30.14 -20.44
N CYS A 254 -7.49 28.85 -20.23
CA CYS A 254 -6.55 27.79 -20.57
C CYS A 254 -6.14 27.83 -22.04
N SER A 255 -7.10 27.92 -22.95
CA SER A 255 -6.84 27.95 -24.39
C SER A 255 -6.01 29.17 -24.82
N GLN A 256 -6.30 30.35 -24.27
CA GLN A 256 -5.54 31.57 -24.58
C GLN A 256 -4.12 31.53 -24.03
N VAL A 257 -3.92 31.01 -22.82
CA VAL A 257 -2.59 30.89 -22.21
C VAL A 257 -1.75 29.86 -22.96
N VAL A 258 -2.31 28.70 -23.31
CA VAL A 258 -1.62 27.69 -24.15
C VAL A 258 -1.20 28.30 -25.48
N LYS A 259 -2.10 29.03 -26.14
CA LYS A 259 -1.80 29.68 -27.42
C LYS A 259 -0.67 30.69 -27.27
N SER A 260 -0.72 31.55 -26.25
CA SER A 260 0.28 32.59 -25.97
C SER A 260 1.67 31.99 -25.67
N LEU A 261 1.72 30.93 -24.85
CA LEU A 261 2.96 30.24 -24.49
C LEU A 261 3.57 29.48 -25.67
N ARG A 262 2.75 28.95 -26.59
CA ARG A 262 3.22 28.31 -27.82
C ARG A 262 3.72 29.30 -28.88
N THR A 263 3.18 30.51 -28.93
CA THR A 263 3.56 31.52 -29.94
C THR A 263 4.76 32.39 -29.58
N GLY A 264 5.41 32.14 -28.43
CA GLY A 264 6.73 32.73 -28.11
C GLY A 264 6.73 34.19 -27.66
N THR A 265 5.58 34.81 -27.42
CA THR A 265 5.50 36.25 -27.07
C THR A 265 6.03 36.58 -25.67
N ILE A 266 6.33 35.58 -24.83
CA ILE A 266 6.75 35.76 -23.41
C ILE A 266 8.17 35.22 -23.14
N ILE A 267 8.80 34.57 -24.13
CA ILE A 267 10.13 33.97 -23.98
C ILE A 267 11.12 34.67 -24.92
N SER A 268 11.43 35.93 -24.62
CA SER A 268 12.60 36.66 -25.15
C SER A 268 13.22 37.51 -24.05
#